data_AF-A0AAA9S8M2-F1
#
_entry.id   AF-A0AAA9S8M2-F1
#
_cell.length_a   1.000
_cell.length_b   1.000
_cell.length_c   1.000
_cell.angle_alpha   90.00
_cell.angle_beta   90.00
_cell.angle_gamma   90.00
#
_symmetry.space_group_name_H-M   'P 1'
#
loop_
_entity.id
_entity.type
_entity.pdbx_description
1 polymer ?
#
loop_
_entity_poly.entity_id
_entity_poly.type
_entity_poly.pdbx_seq_one_letter_code
_entity_poly.pdbx_strand_id
1 'polypeptide(L)'
;MVKSSGKNGFHIRVRLHLFHVIRINKMLSCAGADRLQTGMHGAFGKPQGTVARVHIGQHVIEALRRAKFKFPGRQKIHISKKWGFTKFNVDEFENMAAEKQLIPDGCRVRY
;
A
#
# COMPACT_ATOMS: atom_id res chain seq x y z
N MET A 1 -3.78 -16.09 7.49
CA MET A 1 -4.32 -15.16 8.49
C MET A 1 -5.68 -15.61 8.95
N VAL A 2 -6.75 -15.46 8.17
CA VAL A 2 -8.08 -15.93 8.64
C VAL A 2 -8.09 -17.42 9.03
N LYS A 3 -7.49 -18.30 8.22
CA LYS A 3 -7.37 -19.73 8.53
C LYS A 3 -6.45 -20.06 9.73
N SER A 4 -5.53 -19.15 10.08
CA SER A 4 -4.48 -19.40 11.07
C SER A 4 -4.75 -18.73 12.42
N SER A 5 -5.38 -17.56 12.42
CA SER A 5 -5.57 -16.70 13.59
C SER A 5 -7.02 -16.17 13.70
N GLY A 6 -7.95 -16.64 12.88
CA GLY A 6 -9.32 -16.15 12.83
C GLY A 6 -9.43 -14.75 12.20
N LYS A 7 -10.67 -14.31 11.92
CA LYS A 7 -10.93 -12.99 11.31
C LYS A 7 -10.55 -11.82 12.23
N ASN A 8 -10.73 -11.99 13.54
CA ASN A 8 -10.53 -10.93 14.54
C ASN A 8 -9.13 -10.94 15.16
N GLY A 9 -8.26 -11.90 14.81
CA GLY A 9 -6.92 -12.03 15.38
C GLY A 9 -5.87 -11.11 14.74
N PHE A 10 -6.25 -10.18 13.87
CA PHE A 10 -5.33 -9.24 13.24
C PHE A 10 -6.04 -7.97 12.76
N HIS A 11 -5.27 -6.91 12.61
CA HIS A 11 -5.68 -5.67 11.95
C HIS A 11 -4.61 -5.32 10.93
N ILE A 12 -4.95 -5.33 9.65
CA ILE A 12 -4.03 -4.95 8.56
C ILE A 12 -4.47 -3.61 7.99
N ARG A 13 -3.50 -2.75 7.69
CA ARG A 13 -3.73 -1.51 6.93
C ARG A 13 -2.82 -1.44 5.71
N VAL A 14 -3.44 -1.15 4.56
CA VAL A 14 -2.71 -0.71 3.35
C VAL A 14 -2.47 0.78 3.51
N ARG A 15 -1.19 1.19 3.58
CA ARG A 15 -0.83 2.60 3.80
C ARG A 15 -0.75 3.38 2.50
N LEU A 16 -0.49 2.68 1.41
CA LEU A 16 -0.26 3.25 0.09
C LEU A 16 -1.56 3.30 -0.73
N HIS A 17 -1.81 4.43 -1.38
CA HIS A 17 -3.01 4.66 -2.19
C HIS A 17 -2.66 4.89 -3.67
N LEU A 18 -3.55 4.45 -4.56
CA LEU A 18 -3.34 4.50 -6.01
C LEU A 18 -3.91 5.80 -6.59
N PHE A 19 -3.14 6.89 -6.51
CA PHE A 19 -3.56 8.19 -7.06
C PHE A 19 -3.01 8.50 -8.44
N HIS A 20 -1.94 7.82 -8.87
CA HIS A 20 -1.32 8.15 -10.14
C HIS A 20 -1.99 7.39 -11.29
N VAL A 21 -2.53 8.11 -12.26
CA VAL A 21 -3.20 7.51 -13.44
C VAL A 21 -2.17 7.25 -14.53
N ILE A 22 -2.11 6.01 -15.00
CA ILE A 22 -1.33 5.62 -16.17
C ILE A 22 -2.17 5.77 -17.44
N ARG A 23 -1.51 6.22 -18.51
CA ARG A 23 -2.11 6.43 -19.82
C ARG A 23 -1.55 5.45 -20.83
N ILE A 24 -2.38 5.02 -21.77
CA ILE A 24 -1.99 4.16 -22.88
C ILE A 24 -2.41 4.78 -24.22
N ASN A 25 -1.47 4.85 -25.16
CA ASN A 25 -1.80 5.07 -26.57
C ASN A 25 -2.04 3.68 -27.19
N LYS A 26 -3.31 3.31 -27.35
CA LYS A 26 -3.68 1.93 -27.73
C LYS A 26 -3.50 1.73 -29.23
N MET A 27 -2.61 0.82 -29.62
CA MET A 27 -2.44 0.38 -31.01
C MET A 27 -3.48 -0.68 -31.38
N LEU A 28 -3.92 -0.69 -32.64
CA LEU A 28 -4.75 -1.75 -33.20
C LEU A 28 -3.88 -2.98 -33.51
N SER A 29 -4.33 -4.16 -33.10
CA SER A 29 -3.64 -5.43 -33.31
C SER A 29 -4.34 -6.29 -34.37
N CYS A 30 -4.62 -5.70 -35.53
CA CYS A 30 -5.37 -6.31 -36.64
C CYS A 30 -4.55 -6.25 -37.94
N ALA A 31 -4.80 -7.15 -38.89
CA ALA A 31 -4.21 -7.05 -40.23
C ALA A 31 -4.63 -5.74 -40.91
N GLY A 32 -3.67 -5.00 -41.46
CA GLY A 32 -3.93 -3.69 -42.07
C GLY A 32 -4.12 -2.53 -41.08
N ALA A 33 -3.70 -2.67 -39.81
CA ALA A 33 -3.78 -1.62 -38.79
C ALA A 33 -3.17 -0.28 -39.24
N ASP A 34 -2.10 -0.32 -40.04
CA ASP A 34 -1.41 0.89 -40.54
C ASP A 34 -2.31 1.78 -41.39
N ARG A 35 -3.35 1.21 -42.03
CA ARG A 35 -4.32 1.98 -42.82
C ARG A 35 -5.35 2.70 -41.96
N LEU A 36 -5.58 2.21 -40.74
CA LEU A 36 -6.68 2.63 -39.87
C LEU A 36 -6.20 3.47 -38.68
N GLN A 37 -4.91 3.37 -38.34
CA GLN A 37 -4.36 4.04 -37.18
C GLN A 37 -3.46 5.21 -37.57
N THR A 38 -3.49 6.28 -36.77
CA THR A 38 -2.61 7.44 -36.91
C THR A 38 -1.17 7.23 -36.41
N GLY A 39 -0.80 6.00 -36.07
CA GLY A 39 0.49 5.68 -35.45
C GLY A 39 0.75 6.51 -34.20
N MET A 40 1.83 7.31 -34.23
CA MET A 40 2.24 8.19 -33.13
C MET A 40 1.79 9.65 -33.27
N HIS A 41 1.04 9.99 -34.32
CA HIS A 41 0.44 11.31 -34.42
C HIS A 41 -0.69 11.46 -33.39
N GLY A 42 -0.60 12.46 -32.52
CA GLY A 42 -1.53 12.64 -31.40
C GLY A 42 -1.38 11.60 -30.28
N ALA A 43 -0.17 11.11 -30.01
CA ALA A 43 0.11 9.96 -29.12
C ALA A 43 -0.21 10.15 -27.61
N PHE A 44 -0.90 11.22 -27.20
CA PHE A 44 -1.27 11.37 -25.80
C PHE A 44 -2.33 10.35 -25.40
N GLY A 45 -1.93 9.39 -24.57
CA GLY A 45 -2.77 8.26 -24.23
C GLY A 45 -4.00 8.59 -23.39
N LYS A 46 -4.98 7.70 -23.44
CA LYS A 46 -6.17 7.74 -22.56
C LYS A 46 -5.86 7.05 -21.21
N PRO A 47 -6.49 7.48 -20.11
CA PRO A 47 -6.39 6.78 -18.83
C PRO A 47 -6.77 5.29 -18.94
N GLN A 48 -5.92 4.40 -18.43
CA GLN A 48 -6.16 2.94 -18.47
C GLN A 48 -6.19 2.31 -17.08
N GLY A 49 -5.45 2.86 -16.12
CA GLY A 49 -5.36 2.32 -14.78
C GLY A 49 -4.74 3.29 -13.80
N THR A 50 -4.73 2.91 -12.53
CA THR A 50 -4.05 3.64 -11.46
C THR A 50 -2.88 2.84 -10.93
N VAL A 51 -1.86 3.55 -10.47
CA VAL A 51 -0.68 2.98 -9.83
C VAL A 51 -0.37 3.79 -8.57
N ALA A 52 0.32 3.14 -7.64
CA ALA A 52 0.86 3.82 -6.48
C ALA A 52 2.37 3.98 -6.62
N ARG A 53 2.87 5.18 -6.33
CA ARG A 53 4.31 5.50 -6.36
C ARG A 53 4.92 5.19 -5.01
N VAL A 54 6.03 4.45 -5.00
CA VAL A 54 6.70 3.99 -3.78
C VAL A 54 8.16 4.41 -3.80
N HIS A 55 8.62 5.00 -2.68
CA HIS A 55 10.03 5.29 -2.44
C HIS A 55 10.70 4.19 -1.63
N ILE A 56 12.04 4.14 -1.68
CA ILE A 56 12.82 3.19 -0.88
C ILE A 56 12.58 3.47 0.61
N GLY A 57 12.26 2.42 1.38
CA GLY A 57 11.97 2.54 2.81
C GLY A 57 10.52 2.91 3.14
N GLN A 58 9.68 3.20 2.15
CA GLN A 58 8.27 3.53 2.40
C GLN A 58 7.46 2.28 2.79
N HIS A 59 6.62 2.42 3.81
CA HIS A 59 5.77 1.33 4.30
C HIS A 59 4.55 1.16 3.39
N VAL A 60 4.44 0.02 2.72
CA VAL A 60 3.36 -0.25 1.74
C VAL A 60 2.17 -0.94 2.40
N ILE A 61 2.41 -2.08 3.02
CA ILE A 61 1.44 -2.88 3.76
C ILE A 61 2.18 -3.49 4.96
N GLU A 62 1.47 -3.84 6.03
CA GLU A 62 1.96 -4.79 7.02
C GLU A 62 2.12 -6.16 6.36
N ALA A 63 3.24 -6.32 5.66
CA ALA A 63 3.41 -7.34 4.65
C ALA A 63 3.88 -8.65 5.28
N LEU A 64 3.04 -9.67 5.13
CA LEU A 64 3.43 -11.06 5.34
C LEU A 64 4.27 -11.59 4.18
N ARG A 65 5.09 -12.60 4.46
CA ARG A 65 5.95 -13.29 3.47
C ARG A 65 5.24 -13.68 2.17
N ARG A 66 3.95 -14.05 2.22
CA ARG A 66 3.18 -14.42 1.02
C ARG A 66 2.81 -13.23 0.11
N ALA A 67 2.54 -12.06 0.70
CA ALA A 67 2.20 -10.86 -0.06
C ALA A 67 3.40 -10.33 -0.85
N LYS A 68 4.62 -10.56 -0.34
CA LYS A 68 5.88 -10.20 -0.99
C LYS A 68 5.94 -10.66 -2.46
N PHE A 69 5.49 -11.88 -2.76
CA PHE A 69 5.53 -12.45 -4.11
C PHE A 69 4.58 -11.79 -5.11
N LYS A 70 3.66 -10.93 -4.64
CA LYS A 70 2.72 -10.21 -5.50
C LYS A 70 3.22 -8.83 -5.91
N PHE A 71 4.31 -8.36 -5.31
CA PHE A 71 4.87 -7.05 -5.60
C PHE A 71 6.21 -7.18 -6.35
N PRO A 72 6.45 -6.35 -7.37
CA PRO A 72 7.73 -6.34 -8.08
C PRO A 72 8.86 -5.78 -7.19
N GLY A 73 10.07 -6.27 -7.39
CA GLY A 73 11.27 -5.82 -6.67
C GLY A 73 11.53 -6.55 -5.34
N ARG A 74 12.48 -6.04 -4.55
CA ARG A 74 12.86 -6.63 -3.26
C ARG A 74 12.15 -5.91 -2.12
N GLN A 75 11.22 -6.60 -1.46
CA GLN A 75 10.59 -6.12 -0.23
C GLN A 75 11.25 -6.73 1.00
N LYS A 76 11.47 -5.91 2.02
CA LYS A 76 11.96 -6.31 3.34
C LYS A 76 10.79 -6.28 4.32
N ILE A 77 10.70 -7.30 5.17
CA ILE A 77 9.71 -7.37 6.25
C ILE A 77 10.43 -6.96 7.52
N HIS A 78 9.87 -5.98 8.21
CA HIS A 78 10.40 -5.45 9.46
C HIS A 78 9.33 -5.58 10.55
N ILE A 79 9.75 -6.02 11.74
CA ILE A 79 8.91 -5.96 12.94
C ILE A 79 9.13 -4.58 13.54
N SER A 80 8.05 -3.84 13.76
CA SER A 80 8.14 -2.52 14.38
C SER A 80 8.40 -2.65 15.88
N LYS A 81 9.22 -1.75 16.43
CA LYS A 81 9.38 -1.58 17.88
C LYS A 81 8.26 -0.74 18.51
N LYS A 82 7.33 -0.25 17.70
CA LYS A 82 6.22 0.60 18.13
C LYS A 82 5.03 -0.22 18.61
N TRP A 83 4.23 0.36 19.50
CA TRP A 83 2.98 -0.26 19.92
C TRP A 83 1.93 -0.18 18.80
N GLY A 84 1.87 -1.22 17.96
CA GLY A 84 0.93 -1.31 16.84
C GLY A 84 1.05 -0.14 15.84
N PHE A 85 -0.07 0.55 15.60
CA PHE A 85 -0.12 1.70 14.67
C PHE A 85 0.20 3.06 15.30
N THR A 86 0.70 3.08 16.53
CA THR A 86 1.03 4.32 17.23
C THR A 86 2.40 4.86 16.82
N LYS A 87 2.71 6.05 17.32
CA LYS A 87 4.02 6.70 17.10
C LYS A 87 5.06 6.27 18.13
N PHE A 88 4.62 5.77 19.29
CA PHE A 88 5.43 5.48 20.47
C PHE A 88 6.03 4.07 20.42
N ASN A 89 7.17 3.90 21.08
CA ASN A 89 7.72 2.57 21.34
C ASN A 89 6.86 1.82 22.36
N VAL A 90 7.06 0.50 22.47
CA VAL A 90 6.31 -0.34 23.43
C VAL A 90 6.50 0.17 24.87
N ASP A 91 7.76 0.35 25.29
CA ASP A 91 8.09 0.77 26.66
C ASP A 91 7.49 2.15 27.02
N GLU A 92 7.59 3.11 26.08
CA GLU A 92 7.01 4.45 26.24
C GLU A 92 5.48 4.40 26.36
N PHE A 93 4.83 3.57 25.55
CA PHE A 93 3.38 3.45 25.55
C PHE A 93 2.86 2.86 26.86
N GLU A 94 3.55 1.86 27.41
CA GLU A 94 3.19 1.24 28.70
C GLU A 94 3.31 2.25 29.85
N ASN A 95 4.36 3.07 29.87
CA ASN A 95 4.53 4.13 30.86
C ASN A 95 3.41 5.18 30.76
N MET A 96 3.13 5.70 29.56
CA MET A 96 2.06 6.69 29.36
C MET A 96 0.66 6.13 29.69
N ALA A 97 0.45 4.82 29.49
CA ALA A 97 -0.77 4.15 29.90
C ALA A 97 -0.87 4.04 31.43
N ALA A 98 0.22 3.72 32.12
CA ALA A 98 0.27 3.66 33.59
C ALA A 98 0.03 5.05 34.22
N GLU A 99 0.57 6.10 33.60
CA GLU A 99 0.37 7.49 34.00
C GLU A 99 -1.01 8.06 33.62
N LYS A 100 -1.87 7.27 32.96
CA LYS A 100 -3.22 7.65 32.48
C LYS A 100 -3.24 8.90 31.58
N GLN A 101 -2.15 9.16 30.87
CA GLN A 101 -2.07 10.26 29.89
C GLN A 101 -2.76 9.92 28.56
N LEU A 102 -2.99 8.64 28.29
CA LEU A 102 -3.57 8.16 27.04
C LEU A 102 -5.11 8.10 27.11
N ILE A 103 -5.77 8.80 26.18
CA ILE A 103 -7.22 8.77 26.01
C ILE A 103 -7.56 7.82 24.85
N PRO A 104 -8.37 6.77 25.07
CA PRO A 104 -8.77 5.86 23.99
C PRO A 104 -9.68 6.56 22.97
N ASP A 105 -9.38 6.38 21.68
CA ASP A 105 -10.14 6.92 20.55
C ASP A 105 -10.40 5.82 19.50
N GLY A 106 -11.21 4.84 19.90
CA GLY A 106 -11.53 3.66 19.09
C GLY A 106 -10.28 2.83 18.77
N CYS A 107 -9.88 2.80 17.49
CA CYS A 107 -8.67 2.09 17.04
C CYS A 107 -7.38 2.90 17.18
N ARG A 108 -7.44 4.10 17.76
CA ARG A 108 -6.30 5.00 17.99
C ARG A 108 -6.32 5.48 19.43
N VAL A 109 -5.29 6.24 19.78
CA VAL A 109 -5.09 6.83 21.09
C VAL A 109 -4.78 8.31 20.90
N ARG A 110 -5.37 9.15 21.74
CA ARG A 110 -5.04 10.58 21.90
C ARG A 110 -4.24 10.76 23.19
N TYR A 111 -3.44 11.79 23.24
CA TYR A 111 -2.60 12.18 24.37
C TYR A 111 -2.71 13.69 24.55
#